data_AF-A0A2G6LH18-F1
#
_entry.id   AF-A0A2G6LH18-F1
#
_cell.length_a   1.000
_cell.length_b   1.000
_cell.length_c   1.000
_cell.angle_alpha   90.00
_cell.angle_beta   90.00
_cell.angle_gamma   90.00
#
_symmetry.space_group_name_H-M   'P 1'
#
loop_
_entity.id
_entity.type
_entity.pdbx_description
1 polymer ?
#
loop_
_entity_poly.entity_id
_entity_poly.type
_entity_poly.pdbx_seq_one_letter_code
_entity_poly.pdbx_strand_id
1 'polypeptide(L)'
;MPENYILIDLENVQPKNLNILLDHPFKIYVFVGENQTKIPFDIVETMQKFNENAKYVKISGNGKNALDFHLAFYLGKLSTRDPEGYYHIISKDTGFDPLLKHLKAKKIKALRHKDLAEIPLLRINNSKNIEDKIDAVIKNLEGRGQSRPRRISTLSNTINSLFTEKLTEKEMNNFINTLKKKKHIMIENDKVSYNFQQ
;
A
#
# COMPACT_ATOMS: atom_id res chain seq x y z
N MET A 1 18.83 3.19 -10.12
CA MET A 1 18.01 2.13 -9.49
C MET A 1 16.92 1.74 -10.46
N PRO A 2 16.52 0.46 -10.50
CA PRO A 2 15.41 0.02 -11.35
C PRO A 2 14.11 0.70 -10.92
N GLU A 3 13.28 1.02 -11.89
CA GLU A 3 12.00 1.71 -11.69
C GLU A 3 11.00 0.79 -10.97
N ASN A 4 10.16 1.34 -10.10
CA ASN A 4 9.13 0.58 -9.41
C ASN A 4 7.74 1.01 -9.90
N TYR A 5 6.98 0.05 -10.42
CA TYR A 5 5.63 0.25 -10.93
C TYR A 5 4.61 -0.31 -9.96
N ILE A 6 3.62 0.51 -9.58
CA ILE A 6 2.48 0.11 -8.75
C ILE A 6 1.25 0.01 -9.65
N LEU A 7 0.69 -1.19 -9.78
CA LEU A 7 -0.53 -1.46 -10.55
C LEU A 7 -1.65 -1.77 -9.55
N ILE A 8 -2.58 -0.83 -9.37
CA ILE A 8 -3.64 -0.91 -8.37
C ILE A 8 -4.94 -1.34 -9.05
N ASP A 9 -5.49 -2.44 -8.57
CA ASP A 9 -6.84 -2.91 -8.91
C ASP A 9 -7.86 -2.23 -7.99
N LEU A 10 -8.46 -1.13 -8.45
CA LEU A 10 -9.36 -0.33 -7.62
C LEU A 10 -10.71 -1.00 -7.34
N GLU A 11 -11.09 -2.02 -8.13
CA GLU A 11 -12.31 -2.79 -7.85
C GLU A 11 -12.12 -3.70 -6.64
N ASN A 12 -10.94 -4.31 -6.53
CA ASN A 12 -10.64 -5.26 -5.46
C ASN A 12 -10.09 -4.59 -4.19
N VAL A 13 -9.32 -3.51 -4.35
CA VAL A 13 -8.70 -2.79 -3.23
C VAL A 13 -9.05 -1.31 -3.22
N GLN A 14 -9.34 -0.80 -2.02
CA GLN A 14 -9.36 0.64 -1.74
C GLN A 14 -8.17 0.93 -0.82
N PRO A 15 -7.01 1.34 -1.37
CA PRO A 15 -5.83 1.55 -0.57
C PRO A 15 -6.10 2.66 0.44
N LYS A 16 -5.93 2.35 1.73
CA LYS A 16 -6.28 3.27 2.82
C LYS A 16 -5.24 4.36 3.06
N ASN A 17 -4.05 4.22 2.48
CA ASN A 17 -2.96 5.18 2.66
C ASN A 17 -2.04 5.14 1.43
N LEU A 18 -2.39 5.89 0.37
CA LEU A 18 -1.49 6.08 -0.76
C LEU A 18 -0.35 7.05 -0.45
N ASN A 19 -0.49 7.90 0.59
CA ASN A 19 0.52 8.90 0.94
C ASN A 19 1.87 8.28 1.30
N ILE A 20 1.91 7.02 1.76
CA ILE A 20 3.15 6.28 1.98
C ILE A 20 4.03 6.17 0.72
N LEU A 21 3.45 6.32 -0.46
CA LEU A 21 4.17 6.25 -1.72
C LEU A 21 4.95 7.54 -2.00
N LEU A 22 4.58 8.68 -1.39
CA LEU A 22 5.04 10.02 -1.81
C LEU A 22 6.56 10.23 -1.62
N ASP A 23 7.16 9.50 -0.68
CA ASP A 23 8.59 9.60 -0.41
C ASP A 23 9.44 8.70 -1.33
N HIS A 24 8.82 8.04 -2.31
CA HIS A 24 9.47 7.03 -3.13
C HIS A 24 9.21 7.27 -4.63
N PRO A 25 10.20 7.01 -5.50
CA PRO A 25 10.06 7.18 -6.94
C PRO A 25 9.29 5.99 -7.53
N PHE A 26 7.96 6.04 -7.43
CA PHE A 26 7.04 5.05 -8.01
C PHE A 26 6.33 5.59 -9.25
N LYS A 27 6.10 4.71 -10.23
CA LYS A 27 5.14 4.93 -11.32
C LYS A 27 3.84 4.21 -11.03
N ILE A 28 2.75 4.96 -10.85
CA ILE A 28 1.47 4.45 -10.35
C ILE A 28 0.43 4.37 -11.46
N TYR A 29 -0.22 3.22 -11.57
CA TYR A 29 -1.29 2.92 -12.51
C TYR A 29 -2.50 2.45 -11.70
N VAL A 30 -3.52 3.29 -11.60
CA VAL A 30 -4.78 2.92 -10.92
C VAL A 30 -5.78 2.48 -11.97
N PHE A 31 -6.08 1.19 -12.00
CA PHE A 31 -7.07 0.61 -12.90
C PHE A 31 -8.47 0.81 -12.31
N VAL A 32 -9.36 1.42 -13.11
CA VAL A 32 -10.71 1.78 -12.69
C VAL A 32 -11.70 1.01 -13.57
N GLY A 33 -12.55 0.20 -12.93
CA GLY A 33 -13.59 -0.58 -13.60
C GLY A 33 -14.56 0.26 -14.41
N GLU A 34 -15.14 -0.26 -15.49
CA GLU A 34 -16.06 0.49 -16.38
C GLU A 34 -17.23 1.12 -15.60
N ASN A 35 -17.87 0.35 -14.73
CA ASN A 35 -19.01 0.81 -13.93
C ASN A 35 -18.64 1.69 -12.71
N GLN A 36 -17.35 1.84 -12.41
CA GLN A 36 -16.91 2.64 -11.28
C GLN A 36 -16.94 4.13 -11.62
N THR A 37 -17.99 4.83 -11.17
CA THR A 37 -18.22 6.26 -11.43
C THR A 37 -17.62 7.19 -10.38
N LYS A 38 -17.14 6.65 -9.26
CA LYS A 38 -16.59 7.42 -8.13
C LYS A 38 -15.22 6.91 -7.73
N ILE A 39 -14.33 7.85 -7.45
CA ILE A 39 -13.01 7.61 -6.87
C ILE A 39 -12.96 8.39 -5.54
N PRO A 40 -12.56 7.77 -4.43
CA PRO A 40 -12.40 8.48 -3.16
C PRO A 40 -11.43 9.67 -3.31
N PHE A 41 -11.79 10.80 -2.69
CA PHE A 41 -11.02 12.05 -2.79
C PHE A 41 -9.55 11.87 -2.36
N ASP A 42 -9.29 11.13 -1.28
CA ASP A 42 -7.94 10.86 -0.79
C ASP A 42 -7.04 10.22 -1.85
N ILE A 43 -7.60 9.36 -2.72
CA ILE A 43 -6.87 8.76 -3.85
C ILE A 43 -6.56 9.83 -4.89
N VAL A 44 -7.53 10.68 -5.22
CA VAL A 44 -7.37 11.77 -6.20
C VAL A 44 -6.32 12.77 -5.75
N GLU A 45 -6.42 13.25 -4.51
CA GLU A 45 -5.46 14.18 -3.92
C GLU A 45 -4.04 13.61 -3.94
N THR A 46 -3.89 12.34 -3.57
CA THR A 46 -2.58 11.69 -3.57
C THR A 46 -2.03 11.53 -4.99
N MET A 47 -2.83 11.04 -5.94
CA MET A 47 -2.43 10.84 -7.33
C MET A 47 -2.00 12.17 -7.99
N GLN A 48 -2.66 13.28 -7.67
CA GLN A 48 -2.26 14.61 -8.16
C GLN A 48 -0.85 15.02 -7.70
N LYS A 49 -0.46 14.68 -6.47
CA LYS A 49 0.89 14.97 -5.94
C LYS A 49 2.01 14.23 -6.69
N PHE A 50 1.69 13.14 -7.39
CA PHE A 50 2.66 12.38 -8.22
C PHE A 50 2.84 12.93 -9.63
N ASN A 51 2.05 13.93 -10.05
CA ASN A 51 2.11 14.51 -11.40
C ASN A 51 2.10 13.42 -12.50
N GLU A 52 3.04 13.47 -13.44
CA GLU A 52 3.19 12.53 -14.56
C GLU A 52 3.54 11.09 -14.15
N ASN A 53 3.96 10.88 -12.89
CA ASN A 53 4.29 9.55 -12.39
C ASN A 53 3.06 8.74 -11.97
N ALA A 54 1.86 9.34 -11.96
CA ALA A 54 0.64 8.64 -11.61
C ALA A 54 -0.46 8.85 -12.65
N LYS A 55 -1.20 7.79 -12.99
CA LYS A 55 -2.35 7.90 -13.89
C LYS A 55 -3.45 6.89 -13.59
N TYR A 56 -4.66 7.30 -13.94
CA TYR A 56 -5.82 6.44 -13.97
C TYR A 56 -5.91 5.73 -15.33
N VAL A 57 -6.22 4.45 -15.29
CA VAL A 57 -6.51 3.62 -16.46
C VAL A 57 -7.95 3.15 -16.33
N LYS A 58 -8.87 3.92 -16.90
CA LYS A 58 -10.28 3.53 -16.98
C LYS A 58 -10.41 2.43 -18.03
N ILE A 59 -10.86 1.25 -17.63
CA ILE A 59 -11.05 0.14 -18.54
C ILE A 59 -12.41 0.25 -19.24
N SER A 60 -12.50 -0.36 -20.42
CA SER A 60 -13.75 -0.55 -21.15
C SER A 60 -14.17 -2.02 -21.12
N GLY A 61 -15.47 -2.28 -21.11
CA GLY A 61 -16.02 -3.63 -21.14
C GLY A 61 -16.39 -4.15 -19.76
N ASN A 62 -17.54 -4.82 -19.73
CA ASN A 62 -18.11 -5.44 -18.54
C ASN A 62 -17.88 -6.95 -18.57
N GLY A 63 -17.07 -7.45 -17.64
CA GLY A 63 -16.78 -8.87 -17.51
C GLY A 63 -16.14 -9.16 -16.16
N LYS A 64 -16.39 -10.36 -15.63
CA LYS A 64 -15.96 -10.76 -14.27
C LYS A 64 -14.48 -10.50 -13.97
N ASN A 65 -13.62 -10.58 -15.00
CA ASN A 65 -12.17 -10.40 -14.89
C ASN A 65 -11.65 -9.30 -15.85
N ALA A 66 -12.53 -8.37 -16.26
CA ALA A 66 -12.18 -7.37 -17.27
C ALA A 66 -10.99 -6.51 -16.81
N LEU A 67 -11.00 -6.09 -15.54
CA LEU A 67 -9.92 -5.31 -14.95
C LEU A 67 -8.61 -6.11 -14.93
N ASP A 68 -8.66 -7.36 -14.50
CA ASP A 68 -7.48 -8.23 -14.39
C ASP A 68 -6.76 -8.42 -15.73
N PHE A 69 -7.53 -8.59 -16.81
CA PHE A 69 -6.97 -8.70 -18.16
C PHE A 69 -6.32 -7.40 -18.63
N HIS A 70 -6.93 -6.25 -18.36
CA HIS A 70 -6.32 -4.96 -18.67
C HIS A 70 -5.03 -4.75 -17.87
N LEU A 71 -5.05 -5.09 -16.57
CA LEU A 71 -3.87 -4.99 -15.72
C LEU A 71 -2.74 -5.89 -16.23
N ALA A 72 -3.05 -7.15 -16.54
CA ALA A 72 -2.09 -8.10 -17.11
C ALA A 72 -1.50 -7.62 -18.44
N PHE A 73 -2.32 -7.05 -19.33
CA PHE A 73 -1.87 -6.45 -20.58
C PHE A 73 -0.89 -5.29 -20.34
N TYR A 74 -1.24 -4.36 -19.46
CA TYR A 74 -0.37 -3.22 -19.13
C TYR A 74 0.93 -3.68 -18.48
N LEU A 75 0.88 -4.67 -17.58
CA LEU A 75 2.08 -5.24 -16.98
C LEU A 75 3.01 -5.79 -18.07
N GLY A 76 2.50 -6.59 -19.01
CA GLY A 76 3.28 -7.13 -20.13
C GLY A 76 3.85 -6.03 -21.05
N LYS A 77 3.07 -4.98 -21.32
CA LYS A 77 3.54 -3.82 -22.10
C LYS A 77 4.66 -3.08 -21.38
N LEU A 78 4.51 -2.85 -20.08
CA LEU A 78 5.52 -2.15 -19.27
C LEU A 78 6.79 -2.99 -19.13
N SER A 79 6.67 -4.30 -18.87
CA SER A 79 7.82 -5.20 -18.74
C SER A 79 8.62 -5.34 -20.03
N THR A 80 7.99 -5.16 -21.18
CA THR A 80 8.69 -5.09 -22.48
C THR A 80 9.45 -3.77 -22.65
N ARG A 81 8.86 -2.65 -22.20
CA ARG A 81 9.48 -1.32 -22.28
C ARG A 81 10.60 -1.14 -21.27
N ASP A 82 10.47 -1.74 -20.11
CA ASP A 82 11.41 -1.66 -18.99
C ASP A 82 11.64 -3.06 -18.38
N PRO A 83 12.53 -3.87 -18.99
CA PRO A 83 12.79 -5.24 -18.56
C PRO A 83 13.38 -5.35 -17.14
N GLU A 84 14.03 -4.30 -16.66
CA GLU A 84 14.69 -4.28 -15.35
C GLU A 84 13.78 -3.79 -14.21
N GLY A 85 12.64 -3.21 -14.55
CA GLY A 85 11.65 -2.69 -13.62
C GLY A 85 11.09 -3.73 -12.65
N TYR A 86 10.62 -3.23 -11.50
CA TYR A 86 9.91 -4.02 -10.49
C TYR A 86 8.43 -3.68 -10.55
N TYR A 87 7.60 -4.71 -10.58
CA TYR A 87 6.17 -4.59 -10.78
C TYR A 87 5.42 -5.08 -9.54
N HIS A 88 4.59 -4.23 -8.96
CA HIS A 88 3.82 -4.50 -7.76
C HIS A 88 2.33 -4.42 -8.09
N ILE A 89 1.66 -5.57 -8.14
CA ILE A 89 0.20 -5.63 -8.28
C ILE A 89 -0.41 -5.48 -6.89
N ILE A 90 -1.32 -4.52 -6.72
CA ILE A 90 -2.06 -4.33 -5.48
C ILE A 90 -3.47 -4.85 -5.71
N SER A 91 -3.71 -6.10 -5.29
CA SER A 91 -5.00 -6.79 -5.40
C SER A 91 -5.04 -7.96 -4.42
N LYS A 92 -6.21 -8.23 -3.83
CA LYS A 92 -6.45 -9.43 -3.03
C LYS A 92 -6.77 -10.64 -3.91
N ASP A 93 -7.06 -10.45 -5.20
CA ASP A 93 -7.36 -11.57 -6.09
C ASP A 93 -6.12 -12.45 -6.30
N THR A 94 -6.27 -13.74 -5.98
CA THR A 94 -5.26 -14.78 -6.22
C THR A 94 -5.21 -15.23 -7.68
N GLY A 95 -6.16 -14.80 -8.52
CA GLY A 95 -6.18 -15.06 -9.96
C GLY A 95 -4.92 -14.60 -10.70
N PHE A 96 -4.19 -13.61 -10.15
CA PHE A 96 -2.90 -13.18 -10.69
C PHE A 96 -1.72 -14.13 -10.39
N ASP A 97 -1.83 -15.03 -9.40
CA ASP A 97 -0.70 -15.84 -8.94
C ASP A 97 -0.11 -16.75 -10.05
N PRO A 98 -0.90 -17.38 -10.94
CA PRO A 98 -0.39 -18.09 -12.12
C PRO A 98 0.39 -17.19 -13.09
N LEU A 99 -0.08 -15.96 -13.32
CA LEU A 99 0.61 -14.98 -14.16
C LEU A 99 1.98 -14.61 -13.56
N LEU A 100 2.02 -14.32 -12.25
CA LEU A 100 3.27 -14.01 -11.56
C LEU A 100 4.28 -15.14 -11.62
N LYS A 101 3.83 -16.39 -11.47
CA LYS A 101 4.68 -17.58 -11.64
C LYS A 101 5.28 -17.65 -13.05
N HIS A 102 4.46 -17.38 -14.08
CA HIS A 102 4.93 -17.33 -15.47
C HIS A 102 5.96 -16.22 -15.71
N LEU A 103 5.68 -15.00 -15.22
CA LEU A 103 6.56 -13.85 -15.35
C LEU A 103 7.92 -14.09 -14.66
N LYS A 104 7.91 -14.72 -13.48
CA LYS A 104 9.13 -15.10 -12.76
C LYS A 104 10.00 -16.06 -13.58
N ALA A 105 9.40 -17.04 -14.26
CA ALA A 105 10.14 -17.95 -15.15
C ALA A 105 10.77 -17.21 -16.35
N LYS A 106 10.19 -16.08 -16.75
CA LYS A 106 10.72 -15.16 -17.77
C LYS A 106 11.69 -14.11 -17.20
N LYS A 107 12.08 -14.23 -15.92
CA LYS A 107 12.94 -13.27 -15.19
C LYS A 107 12.34 -11.86 -15.05
N ILE A 108 11.04 -11.71 -15.22
CA ILE A 108 10.32 -10.45 -14.97
C ILE A 108 10.02 -10.35 -13.47
N LYS A 109 10.39 -9.23 -12.86
CA LYS A 109 10.32 -9.01 -11.40
C LYS A 109 8.94 -8.48 -11.02
N ALA A 110 7.96 -9.38 -10.90
CA ALA A 110 6.59 -9.02 -10.53
C ALA A 110 6.13 -9.74 -9.24
N LEU A 111 5.43 -9.02 -8.36
CA LEU A 111 4.83 -9.54 -7.13
C LEU A 111 3.44 -8.94 -6.90
N ARG A 112 2.58 -9.69 -6.21
CA ARG A 112 1.28 -9.19 -5.74
C ARG A 112 1.31 -8.96 -4.23
N HIS A 113 0.64 -7.89 -3.82
CA HIS A 113 0.45 -7.46 -2.45
C HIS A 113 -1.04 -7.18 -2.22
N LYS A 114 -1.53 -7.41 -1.01
CA LYS A 114 -2.94 -7.13 -0.65
C LYS A 114 -3.15 -5.66 -0.27
N ASP A 115 -2.08 -4.99 0.14
CA ASP A 115 -2.04 -3.59 0.56
C ASP A 115 -0.69 -2.97 0.18
N LEU A 116 -0.66 -1.66 -0.02
CA LEU A 116 0.58 -0.93 -0.32
C LEU A 116 1.64 -1.11 0.78
N ALA A 117 1.23 -1.16 2.04
CA ALA A 117 2.14 -1.36 3.17
C ALA A 117 2.94 -2.68 3.09
N GLU A 118 2.46 -3.67 2.35
CA GLU A 118 3.14 -4.95 2.23
C GLU A 118 4.34 -4.90 1.26
N ILE A 119 4.50 -3.84 0.47
CA ILE A 119 5.62 -3.67 -0.46
C ILE A 119 6.92 -3.55 0.36
N PRO A 120 7.94 -4.42 0.14
CA PRO A 120 9.15 -4.45 0.97
C PRO A 120 9.90 -3.11 1.06
N LEU A 121 9.93 -2.33 -0.02
CA LEU A 121 10.58 -1.02 -0.09
C LEU A 121 9.92 0.04 0.81
N LEU A 122 8.65 -0.16 1.14
CA LEU A 122 7.87 0.72 2.01
C LEU A 122 7.89 0.27 3.48
N ARG A 123 8.44 -0.92 3.75
CA ARG A 123 8.47 -1.46 5.11
C ARG A 123 9.59 -0.82 5.92
N ILE A 124 9.26 -0.53 7.17
CA ILE A 124 10.17 -0.04 8.18
C ILE A 124 11.14 -1.16 8.52
N ASN A 125 12.43 -0.90 8.34
CA ASN A 125 13.47 -1.87 8.65
C ASN A 125 13.75 -1.89 10.16
N ASN A 126 13.86 -3.08 10.75
CA ASN A 126 14.10 -3.24 12.19
C ASN A 126 15.48 -2.71 12.63
N SER A 127 16.40 -2.45 11.70
CA SER A 127 17.70 -1.83 11.98
C SER A 127 17.65 -0.31 12.18
N LYS A 128 16.55 0.37 11.83
CA LYS A 128 16.39 1.80 12.13
C LYS A 128 16.30 2.03 13.65
N ASN A 129 16.71 3.22 14.10
CA ASN A 129 16.54 3.60 15.49
C ASN A 129 15.04 3.61 15.86
N ILE A 130 14.72 3.57 17.16
CA ILE A 130 13.32 3.49 17.61
C ILE A 130 12.50 4.75 17.28
N GLU A 131 13.15 5.92 17.18
CA GLU A 131 12.49 7.19 16.90
C GLU A 131 12.02 7.29 15.44
N ASP A 132 12.89 6.97 14.48
CA ASP A 132 12.58 6.88 13.06
C ASP A 132 11.43 5.89 12.79
N LYS A 133 11.40 4.77 13.54
CA LYS A 133 10.32 3.79 13.46
C LYS A 133 9.00 4.38 13.93
N ILE A 134 9.01 5.08 15.07
CA ILE A 134 7.82 5.75 15.63
C ILE A 134 7.28 6.78 14.63
N ASP A 135 8.14 7.61 14.07
CA ASP A 135 7.75 8.68 13.14
C ASP A 135 7.17 8.11 11.84
N ALA A 136 7.76 7.05 11.29
CA ALA A 136 7.22 6.37 10.12
C ALA A 136 5.84 5.75 10.39
N VAL A 137 5.64 5.15 11.58
CA VAL A 137 4.33 4.62 11.98
C VAL A 137 3.31 5.75 12.15
N ILE A 138 3.69 6.88 12.76
CA ILE A 138 2.81 8.04 12.94
C ILE A 138 2.38 8.60 11.57
N LYS A 139 3.32 8.85 10.66
CA LYS A 139 3.02 9.31 9.30
C LYS A 139 2.08 8.36 8.58
N ASN A 140 2.25 7.05 8.76
CA ASN A 140 1.33 6.06 8.21
C ASN A 140 -0.08 6.12 8.83
N LEU A 141 -0.19 6.34 10.15
CA LEU A 141 -1.47 6.43 10.84
C LEU A 141 -2.21 7.74 10.53
N GLU A 142 -1.50 8.86 10.43
CA GLU A 142 -2.05 10.16 10.03
C GLU A 142 -2.67 10.08 8.63
N GLY A 143 -1.91 9.54 7.67
CA GLY A 143 -2.32 9.38 6.27
C GLY A 143 -3.49 8.43 6.03
N ARG A 144 -3.96 7.69 7.05
CA ARG A 144 -5.15 6.81 6.94
C ARG A 144 -6.48 7.55 7.14
N GLY A 145 -6.47 8.81 7.59
CA GLY A 145 -7.69 9.59 7.81
C GLY A 145 -8.77 8.85 8.61
N GLN A 146 -9.96 8.67 8.04
CA GLN A 146 -11.08 7.97 8.70
C GLN A 146 -10.86 6.46 8.88
N SER A 147 -9.91 5.88 8.14
CA SER A 147 -9.59 4.45 8.16
C SER A 147 -8.59 4.05 9.26
N ARG A 148 -8.27 4.95 10.19
CA ARG A 148 -7.38 4.67 11.33
C ARG A 148 -7.91 3.52 12.20
N PRO A 149 -7.03 2.59 12.66
CA PRO A 149 -7.42 1.49 13.54
C PRO A 149 -8.06 1.97 14.85
N ARG A 150 -9.25 1.51 15.22
CA ARG A 150 -9.94 1.96 16.46
C ARG A 150 -9.86 0.98 17.62
N ARG A 151 -9.19 -0.16 17.44
CA ARG A 151 -8.96 -1.20 18.46
C ARG A 151 -7.49 -1.54 18.56
N ILE A 152 -7.02 -1.96 19.74
CA ILE A 152 -5.61 -2.31 19.97
C ILE A 152 -5.18 -3.42 19.03
N SER A 153 -5.98 -4.49 18.93
CA SER A 153 -5.70 -5.62 18.02
C SER A 153 -5.51 -5.19 16.55
N THR A 154 -6.34 -4.26 16.08
CA THR A 154 -6.24 -3.73 14.71
C THR A 154 -5.05 -2.79 14.55
N LEU A 155 -4.74 -1.99 15.57
CA LEU A 155 -3.55 -1.15 15.59
C LEU A 155 -2.29 -2.01 15.53
N SER A 156 -2.16 -3.03 16.38
CA SER A 156 -1.02 -3.95 16.38
C SER A 156 -0.84 -4.65 15.04
N ASN A 157 -1.92 -5.13 14.42
CA ASN A 157 -1.85 -5.73 13.09
C ASN A 157 -1.41 -4.72 12.02
N THR A 158 -1.89 -3.48 12.12
CA THR A 158 -1.52 -2.40 11.21
C THR A 158 -0.04 -2.05 11.37
N ILE A 159 0.44 -1.88 12.60
CA ILE A 159 1.86 -1.62 12.88
C ILE A 159 2.71 -2.77 12.35
N ASN A 160 2.37 -4.03 12.66
CA ASN A 160 3.12 -5.20 12.19
C ASN A 160 3.21 -5.30 10.66
N SER A 161 2.16 -4.89 9.92
CA SER A 161 2.22 -4.88 8.45
C SER A 161 3.22 -3.87 7.88
N LEU A 162 3.60 -2.85 8.65
CA LEU A 162 4.57 -1.85 8.23
C LEU A 162 6.02 -2.31 8.44
N PHE A 163 6.29 -3.33 9.26
CA PHE A 163 7.64 -3.79 9.51
C PHE A 163 8.05 -4.92 8.57
N THR A 164 9.34 -4.95 8.20
CA THR A 164 9.92 -6.06 7.40
C THR A 164 9.75 -7.40 8.12
N GLU A 165 10.03 -7.41 9.41
CA GLU A 165 9.83 -8.53 10.33
C GLU A 165 8.81 -8.13 11.40
N LYS A 166 7.89 -9.05 11.72
CA LYS A 166 6.87 -8.79 12.75
C LYS A 166 7.54 -8.52 14.10
N LEU A 167 7.04 -7.51 14.80
CA LEU A 167 7.45 -7.25 16.17
C LEU A 167 6.95 -8.38 17.08
N THR A 168 7.78 -8.79 18.03
CA THR A 168 7.35 -9.65 19.12
C THR A 168 6.28 -8.95 19.96
N GLU A 169 5.52 -9.71 20.75
CA GLU A 169 4.49 -9.15 21.63
C GLU A 169 5.07 -8.10 22.59
N LYS A 170 6.27 -8.36 23.14
CA LYS A 170 6.98 -7.44 24.02
C LYS A 170 7.37 -6.14 23.30
N GLU A 171 7.90 -6.24 22.08
CA GLU A 171 8.27 -5.08 21.27
C GLU A 171 7.05 -4.25 20.87
N MET A 172 5.96 -4.91 20.45
CA MET A 172 4.71 -4.25 20.12
C MET A 172 4.13 -3.49 21.33
N ASN A 173 4.11 -4.11 22.50
CA ASN A 173 3.65 -3.48 23.73
C ASN A 173 4.51 -2.26 24.10
N ASN A 174 5.83 -2.36 23.96
CA ASN A 174 6.73 -1.22 24.15
C ASN A 174 6.47 -0.10 23.14
N PHE A 175 6.18 -0.45 21.89
CA PHE A 175 5.88 0.50 20.82
C PHE A 175 4.59 1.28 21.13
N ILE A 176 3.52 0.57 21.47
CA ILE A 176 2.23 1.16 21.85
C ILE A 176 2.37 2.04 23.10
N ASN A 177 3.13 1.59 24.10
CA ASN A 177 3.42 2.39 25.29
C ASN A 177 4.18 3.67 24.96
N THR A 178 5.10 3.63 24.00
CA THR A 178 5.83 4.81 23.54
C THR A 178 4.91 5.79 22.84
N LEU A 179 4.01 5.32 21.95
CA LEU A 179 2.99 6.15 21.31
C LEU A 179 2.05 6.82 22.32
N LYS A 180 1.65 6.08 23.37
CA LYS A 180 0.84 6.62 24.47
C LYS A 180 1.61 7.66 25.30
N LYS A 181 2.87 7.38 25.65
CA LYS A 181 3.73 8.30 26.41
C LYS A 181 3.97 9.61 25.67
N LYS A 182 4.18 9.54 24.35
CA LYS A 182 4.28 10.70 23.46
C LYS A 182 2.92 11.38 23.17
N LYS A 183 1.82 10.90 23.74
CA LYS A 183 0.45 11.41 23.61
C LYS A 183 -0.16 11.35 22.20
N HIS A 184 0.44 10.62 21.27
CA HIS A 184 -0.12 10.43 19.92
C HIS A 184 -1.41 9.60 19.92
N ILE A 185 -1.54 8.67 20.87
CA ILE A 185 -2.72 7.83 21.04
C ILE A 185 -3.18 7.81 22.50
N MET A 186 -4.48 7.59 22.68
CA MET A 186 -5.09 7.28 23.97
C MET A 186 -5.84 5.95 23.86
N ILE A 187 -5.79 5.15 24.92
CA ILE A 187 -6.35 3.79 24.95
C ILE A 187 -7.25 3.67 26.18
N GLU A 188 -8.53 3.34 25.93
CA GLU A 188 -9.55 3.09 26.95
C GLU A 188 -10.30 1.80 26.61
N ASN A 189 -10.24 0.78 27.48
CA ASN A 189 -11.00 -0.47 27.34
C ASN A 189 -10.97 -1.05 25.91
N ASP A 190 -9.76 -1.24 25.34
CA ASP A 190 -9.47 -1.68 23.96
C ASP A 190 -9.72 -0.65 22.83
N LYS A 191 -10.40 0.46 23.09
CA LYS A 191 -10.59 1.53 22.10
C LYS A 191 -9.34 2.40 21.98
N VAL A 192 -8.95 2.69 20.75
CA VAL A 192 -7.84 3.59 20.42
C VAL A 192 -8.40 4.89 19.84
N SER A 193 -8.01 6.02 20.43
CA SER A 193 -8.20 7.36 19.89
C SER A 193 -6.86 8.03 19.57
N TYR A 194 -6.86 8.98 18.64
CA TYR A 194 -5.66 9.58 18.08
C TYR A 194 -5.64 11.08 18.32
N ASN A 195 -4.50 11.61 18.74
CA ASN A 195 -4.25 13.03 18.96
C ASN A 195 -3.15 13.52 18.01
N PHE A 196 -3.34 13.31 16.72
CA PHE A 196 -2.48 13.95 15.71
C PHE A 196 -2.95 15.39 15.57
N GLN A 197 -2.06 16.36 15.76
CA GLN A 197 -2.39 17.76 15.48
C GLN A 197 -2.76 17.87 13.99
N GLN A 198 -3.87 18.55 13.71
CA GLN A 198 -4.27 18.90 12.34
C GLN A 198 -3.34 19.97 11.77
#